data_AF-A0A316EEH6-F1
#
_entry.id   AF-A0A316EEH6-F1
#
_cell.length_a   1.000
_cell.length_b   1.000
_cell.length_c   1.000
_cell.angle_alpha   90.00
_cell.angle_beta   90.00
_cell.angle_gamma   90.00
#
_symmetry.space_group_name_H-M   'P 1'
#
loop_
_entity.id
_entity.type
_entity.pdbx_description
1 polymer ?
#
loop_
_entity_poly.entity_id
_entity_poly.type
_entity_poly.pdbx_seq_one_letter_code
_entity_poly.pdbx_strand_id
1 'polypeptide(L)'
;MKKIVVLLIISIYSLKLYSQNNAQNREPTYYLDSVECVGIPQFDPLFIDNLRIGNKAGTNGQVFINTKKSHKFNWIYFSTIAANYSKYKTALFMVNNELVKNQKYNKIDSSYILKIEQFDSKDLLVVGKKIKKTVILNIITKTKENIEKSKIIHIRGSNELTKNTN
;
A
#
# COMPACT_ATOMS: atom_id res chain seq x y z
N MET A 1 6.32 -12.52 -50.51
CA MET A 1 7.16 -11.71 -49.60
C MET A 1 6.40 -11.08 -48.42
N LYS A 2 5.27 -10.38 -48.60
CA LYS A 2 4.55 -9.71 -47.49
C LYS A 2 4.10 -10.63 -46.35
N LYS A 3 3.71 -11.89 -46.63
CA LYS A 3 3.25 -12.85 -45.59
C LYS A 3 4.36 -13.34 -44.65
N ILE A 4 5.61 -13.38 -45.10
CA ILE A 4 6.77 -13.83 -44.29
C ILE A 4 7.20 -12.74 -43.30
N VAL A 5 7.14 -11.46 -43.72
CA VAL A 5 7.46 -10.31 -42.86
C VAL A 5 6.44 -10.18 -41.72
N VAL A 6 5.15 -10.42 -42.00
CA VAL A 6 4.11 -10.40 -40.97
C VAL A 6 4.33 -11.51 -39.93
N LEU A 7 4.74 -12.71 -40.36
CA LEU A 7 5.03 -13.82 -39.45
C LEU A 7 6.24 -13.56 -38.53
N LEU A 8 7.26 -12.87 -39.05
CA LEU A 8 8.43 -12.41 -38.27
C LEU A 8 8.08 -11.32 -37.26
N ILE A 9 7.18 -10.39 -37.61
CA ILE A 9 6.71 -9.36 -36.67
C ILE A 9 5.91 -10.03 -35.54
N ILE A 10 5.03 -10.98 -35.86
CA ILE A 10 4.24 -11.72 -34.86
C ILE A 10 5.14 -12.54 -33.93
N SER A 11 6.23 -13.16 -34.43
CA SER A 11 7.16 -13.93 -33.59
C SER A 11 7.98 -13.05 -32.63
N ILE A 12 8.33 -11.82 -33.04
CA ILE A 12 9.00 -10.85 -32.16
C ILE A 12 8.05 -10.35 -31.05
N TYR A 13 6.75 -10.18 -31.35
CA TYR A 13 5.76 -9.81 -30.35
C TYR A 13 5.47 -10.96 -29.36
N SER A 14 5.41 -12.21 -29.83
CA SER A 14 5.19 -13.36 -28.94
C SER A 14 6.39 -13.63 -28.03
N LEU A 15 7.63 -13.39 -28.48
CA LEU A 15 8.81 -13.45 -27.59
C LEU A 15 8.78 -12.37 -26.49
N LYS A 16 8.30 -11.14 -26.77
CA LYS A 16 8.14 -10.10 -25.74
C LYS A 16 7.11 -10.49 -24.68
N LEU A 17 6.01 -11.12 -25.09
CA LEU A 17 4.98 -11.62 -24.18
C LEU A 17 5.47 -12.82 -23.37
N TYR A 18 6.28 -13.71 -23.95
CA TYR A 18 6.87 -14.85 -23.23
C TYR A 18 7.97 -14.43 -22.24
N SER A 19 8.73 -13.36 -22.53
CA SER A 19 9.70 -12.79 -21.58
C SER A 19 9.05 -12.13 -20.37
N GLN A 20 7.82 -11.61 -20.49
CA GLN A 20 7.08 -11.04 -19.36
C GLN A 20 6.53 -12.13 -18.42
N ASN A 21 6.19 -13.31 -18.95
CA ASN A 21 5.62 -14.41 -18.15
C ASN A 21 6.64 -15.12 -17.25
N ASN A 22 7.94 -14.90 -17.44
CA ASN A 22 9.02 -15.44 -16.62
C ASN A 22 9.63 -14.42 -15.65
N ALA A 23 9.10 -13.20 -15.58
CA ALA A 23 9.48 -12.28 -14.53
C ALA A 23 8.95 -12.84 -13.21
N GLN A 24 9.82 -13.48 -12.43
CA GLN A 24 9.55 -13.72 -11.02
C GLN A 24 8.99 -12.42 -10.44
N ASN A 25 7.85 -12.53 -9.75
CA ASN A 25 7.04 -11.46 -9.18
C ASN A 25 7.82 -10.69 -8.09
N ARG A 26 8.90 -10.03 -8.49
CA ARG A 26 9.81 -9.27 -7.63
C ARG A 26 9.44 -7.80 -7.78
N GLU A 27 9.23 -7.12 -6.66
CA GLU A 27 9.01 -5.67 -6.67
C GLU A 27 10.26 -4.96 -7.21
N PRO A 28 10.13 -3.78 -7.87
CA PRO A 28 11.29 -3.00 -8.26
C PRO A 28 12.05 -2.52 -7.02
N THR A 29 13.33 -2.22 -7.16
CA THR A 29 14.13 -1.64 -6.07
C THR A 29 13.82 -0.14 -5.97
N TYR A 30 13.51 0.35 -4.78
CA TYR A 30 13.21 1.75 -4.53
C TYR A 30 14.42 2.48 -3.96
N TYR A 31 14.67 3.69 -4.42
CA TYR A 31 15.66 4.62 -3.88
C TYR A 31 14.96 5.91 -3.51
N LEU A 32 15.20 6.41 -2.29
CA LEU A 32 14.74 7.71 -1.81
C LEU A 32 15.97 8.58 -1.55
N ASP A 33 16.10 9.69 -2.27
CA ASP A 33 17.28 10.59 -2.20
C ASP A 33 18.61 9.82 -2.35
N SER A 34 18.64 8.91 -3.32
CA SER A 34 19.75 7.99 -3.60
C SER A 34 20.04 6.92 -2.54
N VAL A 35 19.22 6.81 -1.49
CA VAL A 35 19.31 5.75 -0.47
C VAL A 35 18.36 4.61 -0.82
N GLU A 36 18.87 3.38 -0.89
CA GLU A 36 18.05 2.19 -1.14
C GLU A 36 17.03 1.97 -0.01
N CYS A 37 15.78 1.71 -0.40
CA CYS A 37 14.69 1.41 0.49
C CYS A 37 14.30 -0.06 0.36
N VAL A 38 14.23 -0.75 1.50
CA VAL A 38 13.64 -2.09 1.58
C VAL A 38 12.12 -1.94 1.59
N GLY A 39 11.49 -2.08 0.43
CA GLY A 39 10.05 -1.86 0.23
C GLY A 39 9.71 -0.42 -0.20
N ILE A 40 8.42 -0.16 -0.40
CA ILE A 40 7.92 1.13 -0.88
C ILE A 40 7.88 2.12 0.30
N PRO A 41 8.64 3.23 0.27
CA PRO A 41 8.52 4.26 1.29
C PRO A 41 7.16 4.95 1.18
N GLN A 42 6.39 5.00 2.27
CA GLN A 42 5.07 5.64 2.32
C GLN A 42 5.20 7.04 2.93
N PHE A 43 4.93 8.09 2.17
CA PHE A 43 5.01 9.49 2.63
C PHE A 43 4.16 10.40 1.75
N ASP A 44 4.04 11.68 2.13
CA ASP A 44 3.27 12.65 1.35
C ASP A 44 3.90 12.88 -0.04
N PRO A 45 3.19 12.56 -1.14
CA PRO A 45 3.73 12.74 -2.49
C PRO A 45 4.04 14.20 -2.83
N LEU A 46 3.52 15.18 -2.08
CA LEU A 46 3.86 16.61 -2.27
C LEU A 46 5.35 16.91 -2.02
N PHE A 47 6.06 16.03 -1.30
CA PHE A 47 7.49 16.15 -1.07
C PHE A 47 8.35 15.62 -2.23
N ILE A 48 7.75 14.96 -3.22
CA ILE A 48 8.48 14.50 -4.40
C ILE A 48 8.86 15.71 -5.26
N ASP A 49 10.15 15.83 -5.55
CA ASP A 49 10.69 16.78 -6.53
C ASP A 49 10.71 16.15 -7.92
N ASN A 50 11.29 14.95 -8.03
CA ASN A 50 11.34 14.21 -9.28
C ASN A 50 11.29 12.70 -9.05
N LEU A 51 10.84 11.98 -10.08
CA LEU A 51 10.80 10.52 -10.14
C LEU A 51 11.50 10.05 -11.41
N ARG A 52 12.41 9.10 -11.28
CA ARG A 52 13.14 8.50 -12.40
C ARG A 52 13.07 6.99 -12.35
N ILE A 53 12.78 6.37 -13.49
CA ILE A 53 12.78 4.91 -13.64
C ILE A 53 14.11 4.50 -14.27
N GLY A 54 14.82 3.59 -13.61
CA GLY A 54 16.04 2.97 -14.13
C GLY A 54 15.80 1.51 -14.48
N ASN A 55 16.60 0.99 -15.41
CA ASN A 55 16.64 -0.43 -15.71
C ASN A 55 18.02 -0.96 -15.34
N LYS A 56 18.06 -2.02 -14.52
CA LYS A 56 19.28 -2.72 -14.14
C LYS A 56 19.10 -4.20 -14.44
N ALA A 57 20.01 -4.77 -15.24
CA ALA A 57 20.00 -6.17 -15.59
C ALA A 57 19.92 -7.05 -14.33
N GLY A 58 19.01 -8.03 -14.32
CA GLY A 58 18.78 -8.92 -13.17
C GLY A 58 17.85 -8.37 -12.09
N THR A 59 17.26 -7.18 -12.26
CA THR A 59 16.21 -6.62 -11.39
C THR A 59 14.94 -6.37 -12.19
N ASN A 60 13.80 -6.21 -11.51
CA ASN A 60 12.53 -5.81 -12.15
C ASN A 60 12.43 -4.30 -12.36
N GLY A 61 13.57 -3.62 -12.49
CA GLY A 61 13.68 -2.16 -12.58
C GLY A 61 13.99 -1.51 -11.24
N GLN A 62 14.33 -0.21 -11.33
CA GLN A 62 14.65 0.63 -10.20
C GLN A 62 13.79 1.90 -10.26
N VAL A 63 13.28 2.34 -9.12
CA VAL A 63 12.52 3.58 -8.98
C VAL A 63 13.31 4.52 -8.08
N PHE A 64 13.75 5.65 -8.62
CA PHE A 64 14.43 6.70 -7.88
C PHE A 64 13.42 7.82 -7.60
N ILE A 65 13.26 8.14 -6.33
CA ILE A 65 12.40 9.21 -5.85
C ILE A 65 13.32 10.24 -5.19
N ASN A 66 13.39 11.44 -5.74
CA ASN A 66 14.12 12.54 -5.14
C ASN A 66 13.13 13.50 -4.50
N THR A 67 13.45 13.94 -3.29
CA THR A 67 12.59 14.79 -2.48
C THR A 67 13.05 16.23 -2.55
N LYS A 68 12.11 17.13 -2.25
CA LYS A 68 12.42 18.55 -2.07
C LYS A 68 13.33 18.69 -0.84
N LYS A 69 14.45 19.41 -0.98
CA LYS A 69 15.58 19.55 -0.02
C LYS A 69 15.22 19.86 1.46
N SER A 70 13.98 20.22 1.76
CA SER A 70 13.56 20.71 3.08
C SER A 70 12.90 19.65 3.97
N HIS A 71 12.54 18.46 3.48
CA HIS A 71 11.73 17.54 4.27
C HIS A 71 12.57 16.55 5.08
N LYS A 72 12.31 16.48 6.39
CA LYS A 72 12.88 15.48 7.29
C LYS A 72 11.80 14.45 7.60
N PHE A 73 11.96 13.24 7.09
CA PHE A 73 11.03 12.15 7.35
C PHE A 73 11.18 11.62 8.78
N ASN A 74 10.05 11.40 9.46
CA ASN A 74 10.02 10.67 10.73
C ASN A 74 9.49 9.25 10.51
N TRP A 75 10.38 8.39 9.97
CA TRP A 75 10.06 7.01 9.59
C TRP A 75 9.68 6.15 10.78
N ILE A 76 8.54 5.48 10.68
CA ILE A 76 8.13 4.41 11.59
C ILE A 76 7.82 3.13 10.82
N TYR A 77 8.22 2.00 11.38
CA TYR A 77 7.93 0.69 10.79
C TYR A 77 6.52 0.23 11.11
N PHE A 78 5.92 -0.54 10.21
CA PHE A 78 4.62 -1.15 10.45
C PHE A 78 4.64 -2.09 11.65
N SER A 79 5.75 -2.77 11.92
CA SER A 79 5.92 -3.58 13.14
C SER A 79 5.79 -2.75 14.43
N THR A 80 6.32 -1.53 14.45
CA THR A 80 6.15 -0.59 15.57
C THR A 80 4.70 -0.16 15.73
N ILE A 81 4.00 0.09 14.61
CA ILE A 81 2.56 0.38 14.63
C ILE A 81 1.78 -0.83 15.17
N ALA A 82 2.11 -2.06 14.75
CA ALA A 82 1.47 -3.27 15.26
C ALA A 82 1.60 -3.36 16.78
N ALA A 83 2.79 -3.12 17.32
CA ALA A 83 3.07 -3.22 18.75
C ALA A 83 2.23 -2.22 19.59
N ASN A 84 1.93 -1.04 19.03
CA ASN A 84 1.18 0.00 19.72
C ASN A 84 -0.34 -0.16 19.60
N TYR A 85 -0.83 -0.80 18.54
CA TYR A 85 -2.27 -0.83 18.20
C TYR A 85 -2.89 -2.23 18.15
N SER A 86 -2.10 -3.29 18.20
CA SER A 86 -2.60 -4.67 18.15
C SER A 86 -2.16 -5.45 19.39
N LYS A 87 -3.11 -6.15 20.01
CA LYS A 87 -2.83 -7.15 21.06
C LYS A 87 -2.25 -8.45 20.48
N TYR A 88 -2.33 -8.64 19.17
CA TYR A 88 -1.83 -9.82 18.48
C TYR A 88 -0.48 -9.54 17.81
N LYS A 89 0.39 -10.56 17.83
CA LYS A 89 1.72 -10.53 17.21
C LYS A 89 1.68 -10.36 15.67
N THR A 90 0.57 -10.72 15.05
CA THR A 90 0.35 -10.59 13.60
C THR A 90 -0.82 -9.64 13.35
N ALA A 91 -0.55 -8.56 12.63
CA ALA A 91 -1.56 -7.65 12.12
C ALA A 91 -1.45 -7.58 10.59
N LEU A 92 -2.57 -7.43 9.91
CA LEU A 92 -2.60 -7.04 8.49
C LEU A 92 -2.62 -5.52 8.41
N PHE A 93 -1.92 -4.97 7.42
CA PHE A 93 -1.86 -3.53 7.21
C PHE A 93 -2.61 -3.13 5.95
N MET A 94 -3.44 -2.09 6.09
CA MET A 94 -3.98 -1.34 4.98
C MET A 94 -3.45 0.10 5.04
N VAL A 95 -3.26 0.73 3.90
CA VAL A 95 -3.00 2.17 3.79
C VAL A 95 -4.10 2.74 2.91
N ASN A 96 -4.87 3.70 3.42
CA ASN A 96 -6.04 4.25 2.72
C ASN A 96 -6.99 3.17 2.17
N ASN A 97 -7.30 2.15 2.98
CA ASN A 97 -8.15 0.99 2.61
C ASN A 97 -7.55 0.03 1.58
N GLU A 98 -6.30 0.21 1.15
CA GLU A 98 -5.61 -0.72 0.25
C GLU A 98 -4.70 -1.66 1.03
N LEU A 99 -4.82 -2.96 0.76
CA LEU A 99 -4.01 -3.98 1.44
C LEU A 99 -2.54 -3.87 1.05
N VAL A 100 -1.68 -3.73 2.04
CA VAL A 100 -0.24 -3.64 1.84
C VAL A 100 0.35 -5.03 1.72
N LYS A 101 0.99 -5.30 0.58
CA LYS A 101 1.78 -6.51 0.34
C LYS A 101 3.17 -6.37 0.96
N ASN A 102 3.78 -7.50 1.33
CA ASN A 102 5.16 -7.56 1.85
C ASN A 102 5.46 -6.65 3.06
N GLN A 103 4.68 -6.79 4.13
CA GLN A 103 4.62 -5.86 5.27
C GLN A 103 5.88 -5.78 6.15
N LYS A 104 6.80 -6.75 6.03
CA LYS A 104 7.91 -6.93 6.99
C LYS A 104 8.85 -5.72 7.10
N TYR A 105 9.04 -5.01 6.00
CA TYR A 105 9.99 -3.89 5.92
C TYR A 105 9.35 -2.55 5.59
N ASN A 106 8.02 -2.51 5.48
CA ASN A 106 7.32 -1.28 5.15
C ASN A 106 7.41 -0.27 6.28
N LYS A 107 7.72 0.96 5.90
CA LYS A 107 7.82 2.12 6.76
C LYS A 107 7.00 3.27 6.18
N ILE A 108 6.50 4.11 7.07
CA ILE A 108 5.72 5.30 6.73
C ILE A 108 6.25 6.49 7.51
N ASP A 109 6.21 7.67 6.91
CA ASP A 109 6.43 8.91 7.65
C ASP A 109 5.26 9.14 8.61
N SER A 110 5.52 9.11 9.91
CA SER A 110 4.50 9.32 10.93
C SER A 110 3.76 10.66 10.78
N SER A 111 4.43 11.70 10.24
CA SER A 111 3.81 12.99 9.99
C SER A 111 2.69 12.93 8.95
N TYR A 112 2.72 11.91 8.07
CA TYR A 112 1.74 11.64 7.02
C TYR A 112 0.53 10.83 7.50
N ILE A 113 0.55 10.29 8.73
CA ILE A 113 -0.58 9.53 9.28
C ILE A 113 -1.63 10.49 9.86
N LEU A 114 -2.87 10.36 9.40
CA LEU A 114 -4.02 11.07 9.95
C LEU A 114 -4.60 10.34 11.17
N LYS A 115 -4.89 9.05 11.02
CA LYS A 115 -5.38 8.17 12.09
C LYS A 115 -5.13 6.70 11.74
N ILE A 116 -5.23 5.82 12.73
CA ILE A 116 -5.18 4.37 12.52
C ILE A 116 -6.53 3.80 12.96
N GLU A 117 -7.19 3.09 12.06
CA GLU A 117 -8.43 2.36 12.34
C GLU A 117 -8.11 0.89 12.56
N GLN A 118 -8.71 0.33 13.60
CA GLN A 118 -8.53 -1.07 13.97
C GLN A 118 -9.81 -1.84 13.67
N PHE A 119 -9.67 -2.95 12.94
CA PHE A 119 -10.75 -3.89 12.68
C PHE A 119 -10.36 -5.27 13.21
N ASP A 120 -11.29 -5.97 13.85
CA ASP A 120 -11.08 -7.40 14.06
C ASP A 120 -11.43 -8.13 12.75
N SER A 121 -10.64 -9.16 12.41
CA SER A 121 -10.99 -10.14 11.38
C SER A 121 -12.45 -10.63 11.44
N LYS A 122 -13.05 -10.66 12.64
CA LYS A 122 -14.46 -11.03 12.84
C LYS A 122 -15.45 -10.00 12.30
N ASP A 123 -15.07 -8.72 12.25
CA ASP A 123 -15.93 -7.63 11.78
C ASP A 123 -16.00 -7.59 10.24
N LEU A 124 -15.07 -8.27 9.57
CA LEU A 124 -15.10 -8.49 8.13
C LEU A 124 -15.88 -9.77 7.82
N LEU A 125 -17.19 -9.61 7.58
CA LEU A 125 -18.15 -10.68 7.24
C LEU A 125 -17.69 -11.62 6.11
N VAL A 126 -16.73 -11.22 5.29
CA VAL A 126 -16.21 -11.96 4.12
C VAL A 126 -15.04 -12.90 4.48
N VAL A 127 -14.36 -12.67 5.62
CA VAL A 127 -13.14 -13.39 5.99
C VAL A 127 -13.51 -14.61 6.85
N GLY A 128 -14.09 -15.61 6.19
CA GLY A 128 -14.72 -16.78 6.82
C GLY A 128 -13.83 -17.58 7.76
N LYS A 129 -14.45 -18.04 8.87
CA LYS A 129 -14.24 -19.17 9.81
C LYS A 129 -12.86 -19.87 10.02
N LYS A 130 -11.82 -19.64 9.23
CA LYS A 130 -10.51 -20.32 9.29
C LYS A 130 -9.32 -19.40 9.56
N ILE A 131 -9.49 -18.08 9.60
CA ILE A 131 -8.37 -17.16 9.88
C ILE A 131 -8.18 -17.04 11.40
N LYS A 132 -6.95 -17.29 11.89
CA LYS A 132 -6.55 -16.98 13.27
C LYS A 132 -6.97 -15.55 13.59
N LYS A 133 -7.42 -15.26 14.82
CA LYS A 133 -7.76 -13.90 15.27
C LYS A 133 -6.67 -12.93 14.81
N THR A 134 -6.98 -12.13 13.80
CA THR A 134 -6.04 -11.22 13.14
C THR A 134 -6.64 -9.84 13.21
N VAL A 135 -5.86 -8.88 13.66
CA VAL A 135 -6.26 -7.47 13.63
C VAL A 135 -5.83 -6.89 12.29
N ILE A 136 -6.71 -6.09 11.69
CA ILE A 136 -6.38 -5.28 10.53
C ILE A 136 -6.22 -3.85 10.99
N LEU A 137 -5.04 -3.28 10.74
CA LEU A 137 -4.71 -1.89 11.02
C LEU A 137 -4.74 -1.12 9.70
N ASN A 138 -5.72 -0.24 9.57
CA ASN A 138 -5.85 0.64 8.43
C ASN A 138 -5.26 2.00 8.77
N ILE A 139 -4.15 2.32 8.12
CA ILE A 139 -3.45 3.59 8.28
C ILE A 139 -4.09 4.58 7.30
N ILE A 140 -4.88 5.50 7.83
CA ILE A 140 -5.45 6.61 7.06
C ILE A 140 -4.41 7.72 7.03
N THR A 141 -4.03 8.14 5.82
CA THR A 141 -3.01 9.17 5.61
C THR A 141 -3.62 10.57 5.44
N LYS A 142 -2.81 11.63 5.59
CA LYS A 142 -3.23 13.04 5.51
C LYS A 142 -3.39 13.53 4.06
N THR A 143 -4.11 12.80 3.22
CA THR A 143 -4.54 13.32 1.92
C THR A 143 -5.65 14.36 2.10
N LYS A 144 -5.80 15.28 1.15
CA LYS A 144 -6.91 16.27 1.16
C LYS A 144 -8.27 15.58 1.31
N GLU A 145 -8.49 14.51 0.55
CA GLU A 145 -9.70 13.70 0.59
C GLU A 145 -9.97 13.10 1.99
N ASN A 146 -8.96 12.51 2.63
CA ASN A 146 -9.11 11.91 3.95
C ASN A 146 -9.35 12.96 5.06
N ILE A 147 -8.73 14.14 4.94
CA ILE A 147 -8.96 15.27 5.85
C ILE A 147 -10.37 15.83 5.70
N GLU A 148 -10.90 15.87 4.48
CA GLU A 148 -12.29 16.30 4.25
C GLU A 148 -13.27 15.25 4.77
N LYS A 149 -13.04 13.97 4.49
CA LYS A 149 -13.86 12.86 5.01
C LYS A 149 -13.87 12.79 6.54
N SER A 150 -12.77 13.10 7.22
CA SER A 150 -12.70 13.06 8.68
C SER A 150 -13.54 14.15 9.36
N LYS A 151 -13.89 15.23 8.64
CA LYS A 151 -14.79 16.29 9.13
C LYS A 151 -16.26 15.90 9.06
N ILE A 152 -16.60 14.85 8.31
CA ILE A 152 -17.98 14.39 8.15
C ILE A 152 -18.33 13.48 9.34
N ILE A 153 -19.19 13.99 10.23
CA ILE A 153 -19.74 13.21 11.34
C ILE A 153 -20.94 12.41 10.82
N HIS A 154 -20.81 11.09 10.75
CA HIS A 154 -21.95 10.21 10.48
C HIS A 154 -22.68 9.94 11.79
N ILE A 155 -23.86 10.54 11.97
CA ILE A 155 -24.78 10.18 13.05
C ILE A 155 -25.43 8.85 12.66
N ARG A 156 -25.07 7.77 13.36
CA ARG A 156 -25.77 6.48 13.23
C ARG A 156 -26.99 6.51 14.15
N GLY A 157 -28.19 6.46 13.58
CA GLY A 157 -29.42 6.35 14.35
C GLY A 157 -29.45 5.03 15.13
N SER A 158 -29.57 5.11 16.45
CA SER A 158 -29.92 3.96 17.29
C SER A 158 -31.40 3.66 17.07
N ASN A 159 -31.70 2.62 16.28
CA ASN A 159 -33.05 2.07 16.20
C ASN A 159 -33.38 1.34 17.51
N GLU A 160 -33.69 2.10 18.57
CA GLU A 160 -34.53 1.61 19.66
C GLU A 160 -35.96 2.08 19.39
N LEU A 161 -36.71 1.30 18.62
CA LEU A 161 -38.16 1.35 18.67
C LEU A 161 -38.63 0.48 19.84
N THR A 162 -38.44 0.97 21.06
CA THR A 162 -39.25 0.57 22.21
C THR A 162 -40.46 1.49 22.28
N LYS A 163 -41.58 1.04 21.70
CA LYS A 163 -42.90 1.45 22.18
C LYS A 163 -43.72 0.21 22.46
N ASN A 164 -43.56 -0.27 23.68
CA ASN A 164 -44.68 -0.85 24.41
C ASN A 164 -45.75 0.26 24.53
N THR A 165 -46.92 0.01 23.98
CA THR A 165 -48.16 0.60 24.48
C THR A 165 -49.22 -0.50 24.44
N ASN A 166 -49.64 -0.83 25.66
CA ASN A 166 -50.74 -1.68 26.13
C ASN A 166 -51.89 -1.91 25.16
#